data_AF-A0A935C628-F1
#
_entry.id   AF-A0A935C628-F1
#
_cell.length_a   1.000
_cell.length_b   1.000
_cell.length_c   1.000
_cell.angle_alpha   90.00
_cell.angle_beta   90.00
_cell.angle_gamma   90.00
#
_symmetry.space_group_name_H-M   'P 1'
#
loop_
_entity.id
_entity.type
_entity.pdbx_description
1 polymer ?
#
loop_
_entity_poly.entity_id
_entity_poly.type
_entity_poly.pdbx_seq_one_letter_code
_entity_poly.pdbx_strand_id
1 'polypeptide(L)' 'GGNADVRAHLQNLGFVSGAVVTVVSSMGGNLIVNVKNARIAISKEMAQKIMI' A
#
# COMPACT_ATOMS: atom_id res chain seq x y z
N GLY A 1 -15.11 8.88 13.44
CA GLY A 1 -15.60 7.81 12.55
C GLY A 1 -14.69 7.48 11.36
N GLY A 2 -13.82 8.38 10.87
CA GLY A 2 -13.22 8.23 9.53
C GLY A 2 -12.03 7.27 9.33
N ASN A 3 -11.63 6.47 10.32
CA ASN A 3 -10.48 5.56 10.16
C ASN A 3 -10.88 4.15 9.69
N ALA A 4 -12.13 3.73 9.95
CA ALA A 4 -12.63 2.41 9.59
C ALA A 4 -12.86 2.27 8.08
N ASP A 5 -13.43 3.28 7.44
CA ASP A 5 -13.70 3.27 5.99
C ASP A 5 -12.42 3.24 5.17
N VAL A 6 -11.40 4.02 5.57
CA VAL A 6 -10.08 4.01 4.92
C VAL A 6 -9.40 2.65 5.10
N ARG A 7 -9.52 2.05 6.29
CA ARG A 7 -8.97 0.72 6.56
C ARG A 7 -9.70 -0.35 5.74
N ALA A 8 -11.03 -0.31 5.67
CA ALA A 8 -11.85 -1.23 4.87
C ALA A 8 -11.57 -1.08 3.37
N HIS A 9 -11.34 0.14 2.89
CA HIS A 9 -10.98 0.41 1.50
C HIS A 9 -9.58 -0.14 1.17
N LEU A 10 -8.60 0.08 2.05
CA LEU A 10 -7.27 -0.51 1.94
C LEU A 10 -7.31 -2.04 1.98
N GLN A 11 -8.13 -2.63 2.85
CA GLN A 11 -8.33 -4.09 2.91
C GLN A 11 -8.94 -4.63 1.60
N ASN A 12 -9.92 -3.94 1.03
CA ASN A 12 -10.52 -4.30 -0.27
C ASN A 12 -9.50 -4.20 -1.42
N LEU A 13 -8.60 -3.21 -1.37
CA LEU A 13 -7.48 -3.09 -2.32
C LEU A 13 -6.38 -4.14 -2.09
N GLY A 14 -6.45 -4.90 -0.99
CA GLY A 14 -5.47 -5.93 -0.64
C GLY A 14 -4.33 -5.46 0.24
N PHE A 15 -4.32 -4.20 0.67
CA PHE A 15 -3.46 -3.70 1.75
C PHE A 15 -4.04 -4.12 3.10
N VAL A 16 -3.97 -5.41 3.40
CA VAL A 16 -4.28 -5.96 4.73
C VAL A 16 -2.98 -6.13 5.53
N SER A 17 -3.04 -6.06 6.85
CA SER A 17 -1.91 -6.44 7.71
C SER A 17 -1.55 -7.90 7.43
N GLY A 18 -0.34 -8.16 6.93
CA GLY A 18 0.11 -9.48 6.46
C GLY A 18 -0.03 -9.72 4.95
N ALA A 19 -0.47 -8.74 4.16
CA ALA A 19 -0.43 -8.83 2.71
C ALA A 19 1.01 -8.80 2.19
N VAL A 20 1.33 -9.70 1.26
CA VAL A 20 2.62 -9.68 0.56
C VAL A 20 2.59 -8.54 -0.46
N VAL A 21 3.28 -7.46 -0.12
CA VAL A 21 3.47 -6.30 -0.99
C VAL A 21 4.86 -6.39 -1.61
N THR A 22 4.95 -6.33 -2.94
CA THR A 22 6.25 -6.34 -3.63
C THR A 22 6.54 -4.97 -4.22
N VAL A 23 7.68 -4.38 -3.90
CA VAL A 23 8.09 -3.11 -4.53
C VAL A 23 8.57 -3.41 -5.94
N VAL A 24 7.92 -2.82 -6.94
CA VAL A 24 8.32 -2.96 -8.35
C VAL A 24 9.30 -1.86 -8.72
N SER A 25 9.07 -0.64 -8.25
CA SER A 25 9.94 0.50 -8.55
C SER A 25 9.82 1.58 -7.48
N SER A 26 10.89 2.32 -7.24
CA SER A 26 10.90 3.50 -6.38
C SER A 26 11.53 4.67 -7.12
N MET A 27 10.78 5.74 -7.34
CA MET A 27 11.22 6.93 -8.08
C MET A 27 10.95 8.20 -7.26
N GLY A 28 12.01 8.86 -6.81
CA GLY A 28 11.98 10.28 -6.40
C GLY A 28 10.98 10.67 -5.30
N GLY A 29 10.46 9.73 -4.50
CA GLY A 29 9.43 9.99 -3.48
C GLY A 29 8.13 9.19 -3.66
N ASN A 30 7.91 8.63 -4.85
CA ASN A 30 6.80 7.72 -5.14
C ASN A 30 7.31 6.28 -5.26
N LEU A 31 6.61 5.34 -4.62
CA LEU A 31 6.83 3.91 -4.73
C LEU A 31 5.72 3.28 -5.55
N ILE A 32 6.08 2.42 -6.49
CA ILE A 32 5.15 1.54 -7.18
C ILE A 32 5.24 0.19 -6.52
N VAL A 33 4.16 -0.21 -5.87
CA VAL A 33 4.02 -1.51 -5.24
C VAL A 33 3.05 -2.39 -6.02
N ASN A 34 3.32 -3.68 -6.06
CA ASN A 34 2.43 -4.69 -6.58
C ASN A 34 1.74 -5.38 -5.40
N VAL A 35 0.42 -5.31 -5.38
CA VAL A 35 -0.44 -5.97 -4.40
C VAL A 35 -1.42 -6.84 -5.17
N LYS A 36 -1.36 -8.17 -5.00
CA LYS A 36 -2.26 -9.12 -5.68
C LYS A 36 -2.36 -8.91 -7.22
N ASN A 37 -1.23 -8.66 -7.88
CA ASN A 37 -1.14 -8.32 -9.33
C ASN A 37 -1.69 -6.94 -9.73
N ALA A 38 -2.11 -6.10 -8.78
CA ALA A 38 -2.42 -4.71 -9.02
C ALA A 38 -1.19 -3.82 -8.73
N ARG A 39 -0.82 -2.99 -9.71
CA ARG A 39 0.23 -1.97 -9.54
C ARG A 39 -0.39 -0.72 -8.93
N ILE A 40 0.04 -0.38 -7.73
CA ILE A 40 -0.46 0.75 -6.96
C ILE A 40 0.70 1.69 -6.67
N ALA A 41 0.55 2.96 -7.04
CA ALA A 41 1.50 3.99 -6.67
C ALA A 41 1.16 4.49 -5.26
N ILE A 42 2.12 4.38 -4.34
CA ILE A 42 2.03 4.88 -2.97
C ILE A 42 3.17 5.85 -2.70
N SER A 43 2.93 6.87 -1.88
CA SER A 43 3.97 7.81 -1.46
C SER A 43 4.95 7.14 -0.51
N LYS A 44 6.20 7.63 -0.45
CA LYS A 44 7.23 7.14 0.48
C LYS A 44 6.78 7.13 1.94
N GLU A 45 6.05 8.16 2.40
CA GLU A 45 5.48 8.20 3.76
C GLU A 45 4.49 7.06 4.02
N MET A 46 3.67 6.72 3.03
CA MET A 46 2.69 5.64 3.14
C MET A 46 3.39 4.28 3.14
N ALA A 47 4.42 4.11 2.31
CA ALA A 47 5.27 2.92 2.30
C ALA A 47 5.99 2.72 3.65
N GLN A 48 6.47 3.79 4.28
CA GLN A 48 7.09 3.73 5.62
C GLN A 48 6.09 3.34 6.72
N LYS A 49 4.80 3.70 6.58
CA LYS A 49 3.75 3.25 7.51
C LYS A 49 3.34 1.79 7.32
N ILE A 50 3.71 1.18 6.19
CA ILE A 50 3.44 -0.23 5.84
C ILE A 50 4.68 -1.11 6.13
N MET A 51 5.64 -0.61 6.94
CA MET A 51 6.79 -1.42 7.38
C MET A 51 6.29 -2.64 8.19
N ILE A 52 6.67 -3.82 7.70
CA ILE A 52 6.33 -5.22 8.07
C ILE A 52 5.98 -5.45 9.53
#